data_AF-A0A9E2Y9C1-F1
#
_entry.id   AF-A0A9E2Y9C1-F1
#
_cell.length_a   1.000
_cell.length_b   1.000
_cell.length_c   1.000
_cell.angle_alpha   90.00
_cell.angle_beta   90.00
_cell.angle_gamma   90.00
#
_symmetry.space_group_name_H-M   'P 1'
#
loop_
_entity.id
_entity.type
_entity.pdbx_description
1 polymer ?
#
loop_
_entity_poly.entity_id
_entity_poly.type
_entity_poly.pdbx_seq_one_letter_code
_entity_poly.pdbx_strand_id
1 'polypeptide(L)'
;SVIVALVTVVLFFTGLPIAIVAVAAGAVLMLDRIKPKRVYAQIDWSLLLMFIGLFIVVHAFQMNVVAAWHVERWEWLIDRPVTLLSIASVALSNLVSNVPAVLLFEPIMKAMQPASRQTAWLALAMSSTFAGNLTVLGSVANLIVVERARHEGVNISFWDYCKLGIPVTIVTLAIGIGWLLVLG
;
A
#
# COMPACT_ATOMS: atom_id res chain seq x y z
N SER A 1 -0.99 26.66 -11.27
CA SER A 1 -2.36 27.21 -11.39
C SER A 1 -3.32 26.45 -10.50
N VAL A 2 -3.90 27.12 -9.50
CA VAL A 2 -4.86 26.54 -8.53
C VAL A 2 -6.06 25.90 -9.24
N ILE A 3 -6.48 26.48 -10.38
CA ILE A 3 -7.55 25.95 -11.23
C ILE A 3 -7.22 24.54 -11.72
N VAL A 4 -6.01 24.31 -12.25
CA VAL A 4 -5.62 22.98 -12.73
C VAL A 4 -5.64 21.98 -11.59
N ALA A 5 -5.12 22.35 -10.41
CA ALA A 5 -5.16 21.49 -9.22
C ALA A 5 -6.61 21.15 -8.79
N LEU A 6 -7.52 22.13 -8.74
CA LEU A 6 -8.92 21.90 -8.41
C LEU A 6 -9.61 20.98 -9.42
N VAL A 7 -9.37 21.20 -10.72
CA VAL A 7 -9.92 20.34 -11.79
C VAL A 7 -9.36 18.93 -11.68
N THR A 8 -8.07 18.76 -11.42
CA THR A 8 -7.45 17.45 -11.19
C THR A 8 -8.12 16.73 -10.01
N VAL A 9 -8.32 17.42 -8.89
CA VAL A 9 -9.00 16.85 -7.71
C VAL A 9 -10.41 16.39 -8.06
N VAL A 10 -11.21 17.20 -8.76
CA VAL A 10 -12.55 16.80 -9.19
C VAL A 10 -12.51 15.57 -10.09
N LEU A 11 -11.60 15.55 -11.07
CA LEU A 11 -11.45 14.42 -12.01
C LEU A 11 -10.98 13.12 -11.34
N PHE A 12 -10.33 13.17 -10.18
CA PHE A 12 -10.02 11.96 -9.42
C PHE A 12 -11.29 11.28 -8.86
N PHE A 13 -12.37 12.04 -8.64
CA PHE A 13 -13.64 11.50 -8.14
C PHE A 13 -14.61 11.08 -9.25
N THR A 14 -14.28 11.31 -10.53
CA THR A 14 -15.16 10.93 -11.66
C THR A 14 -14.95 9.49 -12.14
N GLY A 15 -14.04 8.74 -11.51
CA GLY A 15 -13.72 7.36 -11.88
C GLY A 15 -12.76 7.23 -13.07
N LEU A 16 -12.23 8.35 -13.57
CA LEU A 16 -11.19 8.33 -14.60
C LEU A 16 -9.88 7.75 -14.04
N PRO A 17 -9.05 7.10 -14.87
CA PRO A 17 -7.75 6.60 -14.43
C PRO A 17 -6.88 7.74 -13.88
N ILE A 18 -6.58 7.68 -12.58
CA ILE A 18 -5.85 8.72 -11.84
C ILE A 18 -4.54 9.09 -12.53
N ALA A 19 -3.82 8.10 -13.08
CA ALA A 19 -2.57 8.30 -13.80
C ALA A 19 -2.75 9.19 -15.05
N ILE A 20 -3.82 8.96 -15.84
CA ILE A 20 -4.10 9.74 -17.05
C ILE A 20 -4.45 11.18 -16.66
N VAL A 21 -5.30 11.34 -15.63
CA VAL A 21 -5.69 12.66 -15.12
C VAL A 21 -4.47 13.44 -14.62
N ALA A 22 -3.56 12.79 -13.87
CA ALA A 22 -2.34 13.42 -13.37
C ALA A 22 -1.37 13.83 -14.50
N VAL A 23 -1.16 12.96 -15.50
CA VAL A 23 -0.30 13.27 -16.65
C VAL A 23 -0.90 14.39 -17.50
N ALA A 24 -2.22 14.38 -17.73
CA ALA A 24 -2.90 15.44 -18.46
C ALA A 24 -2.82 16.79 -17.73
N ALA A 25 -3.02 16.80 -16.41
CA ALA A 25 -2.85 17.99 -15.58
C ALA A 25 -1.40 18.51 -15.63
N GLY A 26 -0.41 17.61 -15.55
CA GLY A 26 1.01 17.94 -15.74
C GLY A 26 1.28 18.56 -17.11
N ALA A 27 0.75 17.97 -18.18
CA ALA A 27 0.88 18.49 -19.53
C ALA A 27 0.28 19.89 -19.68
N VAL A 28 -0.91 20.14 -19.13
CA VAL A 28 -1.54 21.46 -19.13
C VAL A 28 -0.72 22.48 -18.33
N LEU A 29 -0.16 22.10 -17.19
CA LEU A 29 0.74 22.97 -16.41
C LEU A 29 2.04 23.31 -17.16
N MET A 30 2.52 22.42 -18.03
CA MET A 30 3.69 22.66 -18.87
C MET A 30 3.42 23.55 -20.08
N LEU A 31 2.15 23.70 -20.49
CA LEU A 31 1.73 24.70 -21.48
C LEU A 31 1.70 26.13 -20.90
N ASP A 32 1.57 26.25 -19.58
CA ASP A 32 1.76 27.50 -18.85
C ASP A 32 3.25 27.90 -18.81
N ARG A 33 3.61 29.10 -18.33
CA ARG A 33 5.02 29.59 -18.27
C ARG A 33 5.92 28.81 -17.28
N ILE A 34 5.54 27.62 -16.86
CA ILE A 34 6.33 26.76 -15.98
C ILE A 34 7.41 26.06 -16.82
N LYS A 35 8.67 26.44 -16.60
CA LYS A 35 9.82 25.80 -17.26
C LYS A 35 9.81 24.29 -16.96
N PRO A 36 9.72 23.40 -17.97
CA PRO A 36 9.70 21.93 -17.78
C PRO A 36 10.78 21.40 -16.85
N LYS A 37 12.00 21.98 -16.94
CA LYS A 37 13.13 21.65 -16.07
C LYS A 37 12.82 21.75 -14.57
N ARG A 38 12.02 22.74 -14.14
CA ARG A 38 11.65 22.89 -12.72
C ARG A 38 10.68 21.82 -12.23
N VAL A 39 9.84 21.30 -13.13
CA VAL A 39 8.90 20.21 -12.82
C VAL A 39 9.66 18.89 -12.73
N TYR A 40 10.49 18.58 -13.73
CA TYR A 40 11.29 17.36 -13.73
C TYR A 40 12.28 17.28 -12.56
N ALA A 41 12.77 18.41 -12.07
CA ALA A 41 13.64 18.46 -10.89
C ALA A 41 12.91 18.15 -9.57
N GLN A 42 11.57 18.22 -9.53
CA GLN A 42 10.76 17.86 -8.36
C GLN A 42 10.34 16.38 -8.37
N ILE A 43 10.57 15.67 -9.48
CA ILE A 43 10.30 14.24 -9.58
C ILE A 43 11.42 13.49 -8.86
N ASP A 44 11.05 12.61 -7.94
CA ASP A 44 11.98 11.68 -7.31
C ASP A 44 12.23 10.48 -8.24
N TRP A 45 13.23 10.63 -9.12
CA TRP A 45 13.61 9.60 -10.09
C TRP A 45 14.12 8.32 -9.42
N SER A 46 14.78 8.45 -8.27
CA SER A 46 15.27 7.30 -7.50
C SER A 46 14.11 6.47 -6.98
N LEU A 47 13.06 7.13 -6.44
CA LEU A 47 11.84 6.47 -5.98
C LEU A 47 11.12 5.75 -7.14
N LEU A 48 10.99 6.39 -8.30
CA LEU A 48 10.39 5.76 -9.48
C LEU A 48 11.16 4.52 -9.93
N LEU A 49 12.49 4.61 -10.04
CA LEU A 49 13.33 3.46 -10.43
C LEU A 49 13.26 2.33 -9.41
N MET A 50 13.20 2.66 -8.11
CA MET A 50 13.02 1.67 -7.04
C MET A 50 11.69 0.93 -7.19
N PHE A 51 10.57 1.63 -7.41
CA PHE A 51 9.26 0.97 -7.60
C PHE A 51 9.22 0.12 -8.88
N ILE A 52 9.83 0.58 -9.98
CA ILE A 52 9.95 -0.22 -11.21
C ILE A 52 10.69 -1.54 -10.92
N GLY A 53 11.88 -1.46 -10.31
CA GLY A 53 12.65 -2.65 -9.95
C GLY A 53 11.90 -3.58 -8.99
N LEU A 54 11.24 -3.01 -7.99
CA LEU A 54 10.43 -3.73 -7.02
C LEU A 54 9.28 -4.49 -7.68
N PHE A 55 8.53 -3.86 -8.60
CA PHE A 55 7.45 -4.53 -9.31
C PHE A 55 7.94 -5.62 -10.25
N ILE A 56 9.09 -5.45 -10.90
CA ILE A 56 9.72 -6.51 -11.71
C ILE A 56 10.06 -7.71 -10.82
N VAL A 57 10.71 -7.48 -9.67
CA VAL A 57 11.10 -8.55 -8.73
C VAL A 57 9.86 -9.25 -8.15
N VAL A 58 8.85 -8.48 -7.73
CA VAL A 58 7.58 -9.02 -7.21
C VAL A 58 6.91 -9.89 -8.27
N HIS A 59 6.82 -9.42 -9.51
CA HIS A 59 6.22 -10.19 -10.59
C HIS A 59 7.00 -11.47 -10.90
N ALA A 60 8.33 -11.38 -10.95
CA ALA A 60 9.19 -12.56 -11.12
C ALA A 60 9.00 -13.56 -9.97
N PHE A 61 8.89 -13.09 -8.73
CA PHE A 61 8.63 -13.92 -7.56
C PHE A 61 7.25 -14.59 -7.63
N GLN A 62 6.21 -13.87 -8.07
CA GLN A 62 4.88 -14.45 -8.29
C GLN A 62 4.93 -15.60 -9.29
N MET A 63 5.56 -15.37 -10.45
CA MET A 63 5.57 -16.32 -11.56
C MET A 63 6.45 -17.56 -11.28
N ASN A 64 7.53 -17.41 -10.52
CA ASN A 64 8.50 -18.51 -10.32
C ASN A 64 8.36 -19.20 -8.94
N VAL A 65 7.93 -18.48 -7.90
CA VAL A 65 7.87 -19.00 -6.52
C VAL A 65 6.43 -19.24 -6.10
N VAL A 66 5.58 -18.22 -6.15
CA VAL A 66 4.19 -18.32 -5.69
C VAL A 66 3.39 -19.29 -6.57
N ALA A 67 3.64 -19.29 -7.88
CA ALA A 67 3.01 -20.25 -8.80
C ALA A 67 3.30 -21.72 -8.44
N ALA A 68 4.46 -22.01 -7.84
CA ALA A 68 4.82 -23.36 -7.41
C ALA A 68 4.16 -23.77 -6.08
N TRP A 69 3.56 -22.85 -5.33
CA TRP A 69 2.92 -23.13 -4.05
C TRP A 69 1.55 -23.80 -4.16
N HIS A 70 0.98 -23.89 -5.38
CA HIS A 70 -0.33 -24.51 -5.65
C HIS A 70 -1.40 -23.98 -4.68
N VAL A 71 -1.53 -22.66 -4.60
CA VAL A 71 -2.33 -21.98 -3.58
C VAL A 71 -3.82 -22.32 -3.71
N GLU A 72 -4.27 -22.74 -4.89
CA GLU A 72 -5.59 -23.31 -5.14
C GLU A 72 -5.92 -24.56 -4.29
N ARG A 73 -4.90 -25.23 -3.73
CA ARG A 73 -5.08 -26.41 -2.85
C ARG A 73 -5.17 -26.06 -1.37
N TRP A 74 -5.04 -24.77 -1.01
CA TRP A 74 -5.01 -24.35 0.39
C TRP A 74 -6.43 -24.07 0.90
N GLU A 75 -7.24 -25.11 1.01
CA GLU A 75 -8.66 -25.03 1.42
C GLU A 75 -8.84 -24.28 2.76
N TRP A 76 -7.92 -24.48 3.72
CA TRP A 76 -7.92 -23.79 5.01
C TRP A 76 -7.74 -22.27 4.93
N LEU A 77 -7.03 -21.77 3.89
CA LEU A 77 -6.87 -20.34 3.63
C LEU A 77 -8.07 -19.78 2.86
N ILE A 78 -8.71 -20.61 2.03
CA ILE A 78 -9.89 -20.26 1.22
C ILE A 78 -11.15 -20.19 2.08
N ASP A 79 -11.29 -21.08 3.07
CA ASP A 79 -12.47 -21.16 3.96
C ASP A 79 -12.42 -20.17 5.14
N ARG A 80 -11.22 -19.75 5.57
CA ARG A 80 -11.03 -18.75 6.65
C ARG A 80 -10.18 -17.57 6.17
N PRO A 81 -10.65 -16.81 5.16
CA PRO A 81 -9.84 -15.81 4.48
C PRO A 81 -9.39 -14.69 5.41
N VAL A 82 -10.27 -14.18 6.27
CA VAL A 82 -10.05 -12.91 6.99
C VAL A 82 -8.86 -12.98 7.95
N THR A 83 -8.81 -13.95 8.86
CA THR A 83 -7.80 -13.96 9.93
C THR A 83 -6.41 -14.31 9.41
N LEU A 84 -6.30 -15.36 8.60
CA LEU A 84 -5.01 -15.85 8.11
C LEU A 84 -4.40 -14.91 7.07
N LEU A 85 -5.20 -14.37 6.15
CA LEU A 85 -4.72 -13.33 5.23
C LEU A 85 -4.30 -12.09 5.99
N SER A 86 -5.04 -11.67 7.01
CA SER A 86 -4.66 -10.47 7.76
C SER A 86 -3.30 -10.63 8.45
N ILE A 87 -3.05 -11.79 9.06
CA ILE A 87 -1.75 -12.08 9.71
C ILE A 87 -0.63 -12.16 8.67
N ALA A 88 -0.84 -12.90 7.60
CA ALA A 88 0.17 -13.06 6.54
C ALA A 88 0.47 -11.72 5.84
N SER A 89 -0.58 -10.92 5.61
CA SER A 89 -0.48 -9.56 5.07
C SER A 89 0.35 -8.67 5.98
N VAL A 90 0.12 -8.69 7.29
CA VAL A 90 0.88 -7.85 8.24
C VAL A 90 2.37 -8.17 8.21
N ALA A 91 2.72 -9.45 8.19
CA ALA A 91 4.11 -9.89 8.10
C ALA A 91 4.76 -9.44 6.77
N LEU A 92 4.09 -9.70 5.64
CA LEU A 92 4.63 -9.41 4.32
C LEU A 92 4.69 -7.90 4.03
N SER A 93 3.70 -7.14 4.49
CA SER A 93 3.61 -5.69 4.32
C SER A 93 4.72 -4.96 5.07
N ASN A 94 5.13 -5.45 6.25
CA ASN A 94 6.28 -4.90 6.97
C ASN A 94 7.63 -5.27 6.36
N LEU A 95 7.70 -6.36 5.58
CA LEU A 95 8.94 -6.82 4.94
C LEU A 95 9.19 -6.13 3.59
N VAL A 96 8.15 -6.00 2.76
CA VAL A 96 8.27 -5.61 1.35
C VAL A 96 7.53 -4.30 1.04
N SER A 97 6.87 -3.67 2.01
CA SER A 97 5.91 -2.55 1.87
C SER A 97 4.50 -2.99 1.42
N ASN A 98 3.52 -2.13 1.70
CA ASN A 98 2.09 -2.42 1.50
C ASN A 98 1.73 -2.78 0.05
N VAL A 99 2.12 -1.95 -0.93
CA VAL A 99 1.73 -2.15 -2.33
C VAL A 99 2.29 -3.47 -2.90
N PRO A 100 3.62 -3.75 -2.80
CA PRO A 100 4.19 -5.05 -3.17
C PRO A 100 3.54 -6.23 -2.46
N ALA A 101 3.25 -6.12 -1.16
CA ALA A 101 2.62 -7.19 -0.42
C ALA A 101 1.23 -7.52 -0.97
N VAL A 102 0.39 -6.51 -1.24
CA VAL A 102 -0.94 -6.72 -1.84
C VAL A 102 -0.84 -7.41 -3.20
N LEU A 103 0.12 -7.01 -4.04
CA LEU A 103 0.35 -7.68 -5.33
C LEU A 103 0.67 -9.16 -5.12
N LEU A 104 1.57 -9.51 -4.18
CA LEU A 104 1.91 -10.91 -3.90
C LEU A 104 0.70 -11.77 -3.49
N PHE A 105 -0.33 -11.19 -2.88
CA PHE A 105 -1.58 -11.88 -2.52
C PHE A 105 -2.60 -11.96 -3.67
N GLU A 106 -2.43 -11.21 -4.77
CA GLU A 106 -3.37 -11.18 -5.89
C GLU A 106 -3.70 -12.57 -6.47
N PRO A 107 -2.73 -13.49 -6.69
CA PRO A 107 -3.05 -14.83 -7.21
C PRO A 107 -3.94 -15.64 -6.26
N ILE A 108 -3.73 -15.48 -4.95
CA ILE A 108 -4.52 -16.11 -3.89
C ILE A 108 -5.96 -15.60 -3.97
N MET A 109 -6.15 -14.29 -4.15
CA MET A 109 -7.48 -13.68 -4.24
C MET A 109 -8.26 -14.19 -5.48
N LYS A 110 -7.55 -14.44 -6.58
CA LYS A 110 -8.14 -15.00 -7.81
C LYS A 110 -8.59 -16.45 -7.64
N ALA A 111 -7.89 -17.23 -6.82
CA ALA A 111 -8.23 -18.62 -6.51
C ALA A 111 -9.43 -18.75 -5.54
N MET A 112 -9.80 -17.70 -4.81
CA MET A 112 -10.93 -17.71 -3.87
C MET A 112 -12.29 -17.71 -4.57
N GLN A 113 -13.29 -18.31 -3.91
CA GLN A 113 -14.68 -18.32 -4.37
C GLN A 113 -15.24 -16.90 -4.47
N PRO A 114 -16.12 -16.58 -5.45
CA PRO A 114 -16.67 -15.24 -5.61
C PRO A 114 -17.32 -14.66 -4.35
N ALA A 115 -17.99 -15.52 -3.55
CA ALA A 115 -18.67 -15.13 -2.33
C ALA A 115 -17.72 -14.63 -1.23
N SER A 116 -16.54 -15.23 -1.09
CA SER A 116 -15.55 -14.85 -0.06
C SER A 116 -14.48 -13.88 -0.57
N ARG A 117 -14.33 -13.75 -1.89
CA ARG A 117 -13.30 -12.91 -2.55
C ARG A 117 -13.40 -11.44 -2.16
N GLN A 118 -14.61 -10.88 -2.07
CA GLN A 118 -14.79 -9.48 -1.69
C GLN A 118 -14.32 -9.24 -0.25
N THR A 119 -14.73 -10.09 0.68
CA THR A 119 -14.32 -10.01 2.10
C THR A 119 -12.81 -10.21 2.25
N ALA A 120 -12.20 -11.10 1.46
CA ALA A 120 -10.77 -11.30 1.44
C ALA A 120 -9.99 -10.06 0.95
N TRP A 121 -10.49 -9.38 -0.10
CA TRP A 121 -9.90 -8.11 -0.56
C TRP A 121 -10.02 -7.01 0.49
N LEU A 122 -11.16 -6.90 1.18
CA LEU A 122 -11.35 -5.95 2.27
C LEU A 122 -10.39 -6.25 3.44
N ALA A 123 -10.27 -7.52 3.82
CA ALA A 123 -9.33 -7.96 4.85
C ALA A 123 -7.89 -7.59 4.47
N LEU A 124 -7.46 -7.91 3.25
CA LEU A 124 -6.12 -7.62 2.75
C LEU A 124 -5.82 -6.12 2.68
N ALA A 125 -6.77 -5.32 2.19
CA ALA A 125 -6.63 -3.86 2.09
C ALA A 125 -6.51 -3.22 3.48
N MET A 126 -7.37 -3.63 4.41
CA MET A 126 -7.33 -3.19 5.80
C MET A 126 -6.04 -3.62 6.51
N SER A 127 -5.68 -4.90 6.43
CA SER A 127 -4.54 -5.45 7.14
C SER A 127 -3.22 -4.89 6.63
N SER A 128 -3.03 -4.73 5.32
CA SER A 128 -1.80 -4.15 4.77
C SER A 128 -1.65 -2.67 5.13
N THR A 129 -2.76 -1.94 5.21
CA THR A 129 -2.76 -0.54 5.62
C THR A 129 -2.38 -0.40 7.10
N PHE A 130 -3.00 -1.20 7.98
CA PHE A 130 -2.70 -1.15 9.41
C PHE A 130 -1.32 -1.70 9.75
N ALA A 131 -0.82 -2.68 8.99
CA ALA A 131 0.51 -3.24 9.16
C ALA A 131 1.61 -2.20 9.12
N GLY A 132 1.45 -1.14 8.31
CA GLY A 132 2.43 -0.06 8.19
C GLY A 132 2.65 0.72 9.49
N ASN A 133 1.74 0.64 10.47
CA ASN A 133 1.87 1.29 11.78
C ASN A 133 2.66 0.45 12.80
N LEU A 134 3.02 -0.80 12.46
CA LEU A 134 3.63 -1.72 13.41
C LEU A 134 5.01 -1.25 13.87
N THR A 135 5.80 -0.73 12.94
CA THR A 135 7.16 -0.22 13.19
C THR A 135 7.44 1.02 12.36
N VAL A 136 8.49 1.77 12.73
CA VAL A 136 8.96 2.92 11.92
C VAL A 136 9.31 2.50 10.48
N LEU A 137 9.80 1.26 10.31
CA LEU A 137 10.18 0.72 9.01
C LEU A 137 8.99 0.22 8.18
N GLY A 138 7.82 0.04 8.79
CA GLY A 138 6.63 -0.50 8.14
C GLY A 138 6.06 0.38 7.04
N SER A 139 6.42 1.66 6.99
CA SER A 139 6.01 2.58 5.93
C SER A 139 7.02 3.70 5.71
N VAL A 140 7.23 4.06 4.45
CA VAL A 140 8.05 5.21 4.05
C VAL A 140 7.50 6.52 4.65
N ALA A 141 6.18 6.63 4.83
CA ALA A 141 5.57 7.81 5.45
C ALA A 141 6.04 8.00 6.91
N ASN A 142 6.19 6.91 7.67
CA ASN A 142 6.68 6.97 9.05
C ASN A 142 8.12 7.48 9.10
N LEU A 143 8.97 7.00 8.19
CA LEU A 143 10.36 7.45 8.06
C LEU A 143 10.44 8.94 7.75
N ILE A 144 9.62 9.43 6.81
CA ILE A 144 9.56 10.85 6.46
C ILE A 144 9.16 11.70 7.69
N VAL A 145 8.17 11.25 8.46
CA VAL A 145 7.72 11.98 9.66
C VAL A 145 8.80 11.99 10.74
N VAL A 146 9.44 10.85 11.01
CA VAL A 146 10.52 10.74 12.01
C VAL A 146 11.73 11.59 11.62
N GLU A 147 12.13 11.58 10.34
CA GLU A 147 13.24 12.40 9.86
C GLU A 147 12.91 13.89 9.99
N ARG A 148 11.69 14.29 9.63
CA ARG A 148 11.25 15.68 9.76
C ARG A 148 11.17 16.13 11.22
N ALA A 149 10.71 15.27 12.12
CA ALA A 149 10.68 15.55 13.55
C ALA A 149 12.09 15.80 14.11
N ARG A 150 13.08 15.03 13.63
CA ARG A 150 14.49 15.21 14.02
C ARG A 150 15.01 16.59 13.62
N HIS A 151 14.64 17.11 12.46
CA HIS A 151 15.00 18.47 12.03
C HIS A 151 14.42 19.57 12.93
N GLU A 152 13.28 19.31 13.59
CA GLU A 152 12.64 20.21 14.55
C GLU A 152 13.13 19.97 16.00
N GLY A 153 14.18 19.17 16.19
CA GLY A 153 14.75 18.85 17.50
C GLY A 153 14.02 17.76 18.29
N VAL A 154 13.03 17.10 17.70
CA VAL A 154 12.29 15.98 18.31
C VAL A 154 12.88 14.65 17.84
N ASN A 155 13.60 13.96 18.72
CA ASN A 155 14.20 12.67 18.37
C ASN A 155 13.26 11.52 18.76
N ILE A 156 12.70 10.83 17.77
CA ILE A 156 11.85 9.65 17.97
C ILE A 156 12.72 8.42 17.73
N SER A 157 12.97 7.63 18.79
CA SER A 157 13.69 6.37 18.61
C SER A 157 12.77 5.28 18.02
N PHE A 158 13.38 4.24 17.44
CA PHE A 158 12.65 3.06 16.96
C PHE A 158 11.75 2.47 18.06
N TRP A 159 12.26 2.38 19.29
CA TRP A 159 11.53 1.82 20.42
C TRP A 159 10.41 2.72 20.92
N ASP A 160 10.58 4.04 20.87
CA ASP A 160 9.52 4.98 21.26
C ASP A 160 8.32 4.87 20.32
N TYR A 161 8.57 4.72 19.02
CA TYR A 161 7.52 4.45 18.06
C TYR A 161 6.87 3.07 18.30
N CYS A 162 7.67 1.99 18.42
CA CYS A 162 7.14 0.63 18.56
C CYS A 162 6.26 0.46 19.81
N LYS A 163 6.56 1.17 20.92
CA LYS A 163 5.71 1.17 22.13
C LYS A 163 4.26 1.61 21.86
N LEU A 164 4.05 2.48 20.86
CA LEU A 164 2.72 2.94 20.45
C LEU A 164 2.22 2.19 19.21
N GLY A 165 3.09 2.01 18.21
CA GLY A 165 2.77 1.39 16.94
C GLY A 165 2.31 -0.06 17.07
N ILE A 166 2.98 -0.86 17.91
CA ILE A 166 2.61 -2.28 18.10
C ILE A 166 1.22 -2.40 18.75
N PRO A 167 0.92 -1.78 19.91
CA PRO A 167 -0.41 -1.86 20.50
C PRO A 167 -1.51 -1.32 19.58
N VAL A 168 -1.27 -0.18 18.93
CA VAL A 168 -2.26 0.43 18.02
C VAL A 168 -2.56 -0.52 16.87
N THR A 169 -1.53 -1.10 16.23
CA THR A 169 -1.70 -2.03 15.12
C THR A 169 -2.46 -3.28 15.53
N ILE A 170 -2.14 -3.86 16.69
CA ILE A 170 -2.84 -5.05 17.21
C ILE A 170 -4.32 -4.73 17.47
N VAL A 171 -4.61 -3.61 18.13
CA VAL A 171 -5.99 -3.22 18.46
C VAL A 171 -6.79 -2.93 17.20
N THR A 172 -6.26 -2.16 16.24
CA THR A 172 -6.97 -1.84 15.00
C THR A 172 -7.18 -3.08 14.13
N LEU A 173 -6.20 -3.99 14.04
CA LEU A 173 -6.37 -5.27 13.37
C LEU A 173 -7.42 -6.13 14.05
N ALA A 174 -7.41 -6.24 15.38
CA ALA A 174 -8.38 -7.05 16.11
C ALA A 174 -9.81 -6.52 15.90
N ILE A 175 -10.01 -5.21 15.99
CA ILE A 175 -11.31 -4.57 15.72
C ILE A 175 -11.73 -4.81 14.26
N GLY A 176 -10.82 -4.60 13.31
CA GLY A 176 -11.10 -4.75 11.90
C GLY A 176 -11.42 -6.19 11.48
N ILE A 177 -10.65 -7.16 11.98
CA ILE A 177 -10.92 -8.59 11.77
C ILE A 177 -12.26 -8.96 12.40
N GLY A 178 -12.53 -8.53 13.64
CA GLY A 178 -13.81 -8.76 14.31
C GLY A 178 -14.99 -8.20 13.53
N TRP A 179 -14.87 -6.98 13.01
CA TRP A 179 -15.88 -6.34 12.16
C TRP A 179 -16.16 -7.13 10.88
N LEU A 180 -15.10 -7.55 10.17
CA LEU A 180 -15.23 -8.33 8.94
C LEU A 180 -15.78 -9.74 9.18
N LEU A 181 -15.53 -10.35 10.35
CA LEU A 181 -16.09 -11.65 10.71
C LEU A 181 -17.58 -11.57 11.09
N VAL A 182 -18.07 -10.41 11.53
CA VAL A 182 -19.48 -10.21 11.90
C VAL A 182 -20.34 -9.81 10.71
N LEU A 183 -19.78 -9.07 9.75
CA LEU A 183 -20.51 -8.50 8.61
C LEU A 183 -20.23 -9.17 7.26
N GLY A 184 -19.16 -9.97 7.17
CA GLY A 184 -18.76 -10.71 5.97
C GLY A 184 -19.12 -12.18 6.06
#